data_AF-A0A9W8DFT0-F1
#
_entry.id   AF-A0A9W8DFT0-F1
#
_cell.length_a   1.000
_cell.length_b   1.000
_cell.length_c   1.000
_cell.angle_alpha   90.00
_cell.angle_beta   90.00
_cell.angle_gamma   90.00
#
_symmetry.space_group_name_H-M   'P 1'
#
loop_
_entity.id
_entity.type
_entity.pdbx_description
1 polymer ?
#
loop_
_entity_poly.entity_id
_entity_poly.type
_entity_poly.pdbx_seq_one_letter_code
_entity_poly.pdbx_strand_id
1 'polypeptide(L)'
;MEFERQVYYLSRRYYLLRAKRSDWELIAHILRVPLLKCLEAFDHDKARVMPRHIPEHEEWRLEDIAALKNFTERYFKGKMTIQDWVLAGKYMNISHSNCIAKMWALDAFQMTPQLYAKITEFRHAGLLWPTIFAKVNPQCTLDILRFAYSTTSKEQVQKIRRPKAKFRISKHQHWTAEEDQRLLQLLGRFDDGRDIDWNFISKTIGHSKNACRYRRILLSRSQRSREPQQCPSPDTDTSDKNTPCIAPRLVN
;
A
#
# COMPACT_ATOMS: atom_id res chain seq x y z
N MET A 1 -10.76 3.80 36.23
CA MET A 1 -11.00 5.08 35.54
C MET A 1 -9.77 5.98 35.42
N GLU A 2 -8.96 6.16 36.47
CA GLU A 2 -7.77 7.04 36.36
C GLU A 2 -6.75 6.54 35.32
N PHE A 3 -6.44 5.24 35.34
CA PHE A 3 -5.54 4.60 34.37
C PHE A 3 -5.97 4.83 32.91
N GLU A 4 -7.25 4.64 32.59
CA GLU A 4 -7.77 4.84 31.23
C GLU A 4 -7.59 6.30 30.76
N ARG A 5 -7.87 7.27 31.64
CA ARG A 5 -7.67 8.69 31.33
C ARG A 5 -6.20 9.01 31.05
N GLN A 6 -5.28 8.40 31.81
CA GLN A 6 -3.85 8.53 31.55
C GLN A 6 -3.48 7.93 30.19
N VAL A 7 -3.98 6.74 29.84
CA VAL A 7 -3.77 6.12 28.52
C VAL A 7 -4.27 7.04 27.41
N TYR A 8 -5.47 7.62 27.51
CA TYR A 8 -6.05 8.51 26.50
C TYR A 8 -5.23 9.79 26.32
N TYR A 9 -4.80 10.40 27.42
CA TYR A 9 -3.97 11.61 27.38
C TYR A 9 -2.63 11.32 26.71
N LEU A 10 -1.95 10.24 27.12
CA LEU A 10 -0.63 9.88 26.59
C LEU A 10 -0.72 9.41 25.14
N SER A 11 -1.76 8.67 24.73
CA SER A 11 -1.93 8.23 23.34
C SER A 11 -2.03 9.41 22.38
N ARG A 12 -2.71 10.49 22.78
CA ARG A 12 -2.79 11.72 21.99
C ARG A 12 -1.48 12.50 22.02
N ARG A 13 -0.85 12.62 23.20
CA ARG A 13 0.42 13.36 23.37
C ARG A 13 1.57 12.74 22.57
N TYR A 14 1.64 11.42 22.53
CA TYR A 14 2.68 10.65 21.84
C TYR A 14 2.17 10.04 20.52
N TYR A 15 1.25 10.72 19.85
CA TYR A 15 0.80 10.34 18.51
C TYR A 15 1.82 10.75 17.45
N LEU A 16 2.40 9.77 16.76
CA LEU A 16 3.42 9.99 15.73
C LEU A 16 2.75 10.33 14.39
N LEU A 17 2.71 11.60 14.02
CA LEU A 17 2.03 12.07 12.79
C LEU A 17 2.52 11.36 11.53
N ARG A 18 3.83 11.11 11.40
CA ARG A 18 4.41 10.42 10.24
C ARG A 18 3.93 8.97 10.10
N ALA A 19 3.86 8.25 11.22
CA ALA A 19 3.41 6.86 11.28
C ALA A 19 1.89 6.72 11.38
N LYS A 20 1.19 7.81 11.73
CA LYS A 20 -0.26 7.87 12.01
C LYS A 20 -0.70 6.86 13.07
N ARG A 21 0.11 6.66 14.11
CA ARG A 21 -0.18 5.82 15.28
C ARG A 21 0.55 6.34 16.53
N SER A 22 0.09 5.96 17.71
CA SER A 22 0.74 6.29 18.98
C SER A 22 1.98 5.44 19.25
N ASP A 23 2.95 5.99 19.96
CA ASP A 23 4.11 5.25 20.46
C ASP A 23 3.74 4.43 21.71
N TRP A 24 3.14 3.27 21.47
CA TRP A 24 2.62 2.40 22.53
C TRP A 24 3.70 1.85 23.46
N GLU A 25 4.93 1.66 22.98
CA GLU A 25 6.04 1.18 23.81
C GLU A 25 6.47 2.27 24.80
N LEU A 26 6.58 3.53 24.35
CA LEU A 26 6.86 4.66 25.23
C LEU A 26 5.73 4.89 26.26
N ILE A 27 4.48 4.79 25.84
CA ILE A 27 3.32 4.95 26.74
C ILE A 27 3.33 3.87 27.82
N ALA A 28 3.54 2.60 27.43
CA ALA A 28 3.64 1.48 28.37
C ALA A 28 4.79 1.66 29.37
N HIS A 29 5.93 2.17 28.89
CA HIS A 29 7.09 2.48 29.73
C HIS A 29 6.79 3.58 30.76
N ILE A 30 6.20 4.71 30.33
CA ILE A 30 5.83 5.84 31.21
C ILE A 30 4.87 5.38 32.32
N LEU A 31 3.87 4.57 31.95
CA LEU A 31 2.86 4.07 32.88
C LEU A 31 3.33 2.87 33.71
N ARG A 32 4.50 2.30 33.39
CA ARG A 32 5.06 1.08 34.01
C ARG A 32 4.07 -0.08 34.01
N VAL A 33 3.36 -0.28 32.90
CA VAL A 33 2.42 -1.38 32.70
C VAL A 33 2.69 -2.10 31.38
N PRO A 34 2.26 -3.36 31.22
CA PRO A 34 2.38 -4.06 29.94
C PRO A 34 1.64 -3.33 28.81
N LEU A 35 2.22 -3.32 27.61
CA LEU A 35 1.65 -2.65 26.44
C LEU A 35 0.23 -3.12 26.11
N LEU A 36 -0.03 -4.43 26.16
CA LEU A 36 -1.35 -4.98 25.87
C LEU A 36 -2.42 -4.41 26.81
N LYS A 37 -2.09 -4.18 28.08
CA LYS A 37 -3.00 -3.57 29.07
C LYS A 37 -3.33 -2.11 28.71
N CYS A 38 -2.38 -1.37 28.15
CA CYS A 38 -2.65 -0.04 27.59
C CYS A 38 -3.64 -0.12 26.42
N LEU A 39 -3.44 -1.05 25.49
CA LEU A 39 -4.32 -1.22 24.33
C LEU A 39 -5.73 -1.68 24.73
N GLU A 40 -5.87 -2.57 25.71
CA GLU A 40 -7.16 -3.00 26.25
C GLU A 40 -7.95 -1.81 26.80
N ALA A 41 -7.30 -0.95 27.59
CA ALA A 41 -7.90 0.26 28.16
C ALA A 41 -8.18 1.37 27.13
N PHE A 42 -7.51 1.34 25.98
CA PHE A 42 -7.59 2.39 24.96
C PHE A 42 -8.93 2.40 24.21
N ASP A 43 -9.44 3.60 23.97
CA ASP A 43 -10.67 3.89 23.24
C ASP A 43 -10.42 5.11 22.34
N HIS A 44 -10.68 4.98 21.03
CA HIS A 44 -10.36 6.02 20.04
C HIS A 44 -11.19 7.29 20.26
N ASP A 45 -12.48 7.14 20.56
CA ASP A 45 -13.42 8.25 20.66
C ASP A 45 -13.10 9.09 21.90
N LYS A 46 -12.85 8.41 23.04
CA LYS A 46 -12.47 9.07 24.30
C LYS A 46 -11.10 9.76 24.21
N ALA A 47 -10.16 9.17 23.50
CA ALA A 47 -8.83 9.75 23.28
C ALA A 47 -8.81 10.85 22.21
N ARG A 48 -9.89 11.00 21.43
CA ARG A 48 -9.98 11.90 20.27
C ARG A 48 -8.85 11.63 19.26
N VAL A 49 -8.45 10.37 19.13
CA VAL A 49 -7.48 9.92 18.13
C VAL A 49 -8.28 9.29 17.00
N MET A 50 -8.30 9.94 15.84
CA MET A 50 -9.04 9.41 14.70
C MET A 50 -8.35 8.16 14.15
N PRO A 51 -9.09 7.04 14.01
CA PRO A 51 -8.58 5.87 13.29
C PRO A 51 -8.19 6.26 11.87
N ARG A 52 -7.04 5.77 11.41
CA ARG A 52 -6.60 5.93 10.04
C ARG A 52 -7.51 5.12 9.12
N HIS A 53 -8.20 5.82 8.21
CA HIS A 53 -8.87 5.15 7.10
C HIS A 53 -7.81 4.74 6.07
N ILE A 54 -7.82 3.46 5.68
CA ILE A 54 -7.03 2.95 4.56
C ILE A 54 -8.06 2.51 3.51
N PRO A 55 -8.15 3.21 2.37
CA PRO A 55 -8.99 2.77 1.26
C PRO A 55 -8.63 1.35 0.82
N GLU A 56 -9.62 0.56 0.39
CA GLU A 56 -9.39 -0.84 0.00
C GLU A 56 -8.33 -1.02 -1.10
N HIS A 57 -8.18 -0.01 -1.95
CA HIS A 57 -7.24 0.01 -3.06
C HIS A 57 -5.84 0.52 -2.68
N GLU A 58 -5.66 1.11 -1.49
CA GLU A 58 -4.36 1.60 -1.05
C GLU A 58 -3.49 0.45 -0.54
N GLU A 59 -2.29 0.33 -1.12
CA GLU A 59 -1.30 -0.62 -0.64
C GLU A 59 -0.74 -0.15 0.69
N TRP A 60 -0.62 -1.07 1.65
CA TRP A 60 0.04 -0.76 2.90
C TRP A 60 1.52 -0.48 2.67
N ARG A 61 2.04 0.52 3.39
CA ARG A 61 3.48 0.78 3.42
C ARG A 61 4.20 -0.42 4.01
N LEU A 62 5.40 -0.72 3.51
CA LEU A 62 6.23 -1.81 4.02
C LEU A 62 6.50 -1.66 5.53
N GLU A 63 6.67 -0.42 6.00
CA GLU A 63 6.85 -0.09 7.41
C GLU A 63 5.65 -0.49 8.28
N ASP A 64 4.43 -0.38 7.75
CA ASP A 64 3.20 -0.75 8.48
C ASP A 64 3.02 -2.26 8.52
N ILE A 65 3.37 -2.96 7.43
CA ILE A 65 3.36 -4.43 7.40
C ILE A 65 4.38 -4.97 8.38
N ALA A 66 5.60 -4.42 8.40
CA ALA A 66 6.65 -4.81 9.34
C ALA A 66 6.25 -4.51 10.79
N ALA A 67 5.65 -3.35 11.06
CA ALA A 67 5.17 -3.00 12.41
C ALA A 67 4.07 -3.97 12.89
N LEU A 68 3.08 -4.26 12.04
CA LEU A 68 2.03 -5.22 12.37
C LEU A 68 2.61 -6.62 12.60
N LYS A 69 3.51 -7.09 11.71
CA LYS A 69 4.17 -8.39 11.83
C LYS A 69 4.90 -8.51 13.16
N ASN A 70 5.81 -7.58 13.44
CA ASN A 70 6.60 -7.56 14.67
C ASN A 70 5.71 -7.53 15.91
N PHE A 71 4.64 -6.74 15.89
CA PHE A 71 3.67 -6.70 16.98
C PHE A 71 3.01 -8.06 17.19
N THR A 72 2.49 -8.66 16.11
CA THR A 72 1.79 -9.95 16.20
C THR A 72 2.71 -11.08 16.67
N GLU A 73 3.93 -11.17 16.14
CA GLU A 73 4.89 -12.21 16.53
C GLU A 73 5.36 -12.06 17.98
N ARG A 74 5.50 -10.81 18.46
CA ARG A 74 5.98 -10.53 19.82
C ARG A 74 4.92 -10.86 20.87
N TYR A 75 3.66 -10.52 20.62
CA TYR A 75 2.61 -10.55 21.64
C TYR A 75 1.62 -11.70 21.48
N PHE A 76 1.46 -12.27 20.29
CA PHE A 76 0.54 -13.37 20.04
C PHE A 76 1.30 -14.60 19.55
N LYS A 77 1.36 -15.62 20.40
CA LYS A 77 1.97 -16.91 20.04
C LYS A 77 0.87 -17.83 19.52
N GLY A 78 0.87 -18.11 18.22
CA GLY A 78 -0.02 -19.09 17.59
C GLY A 78 -1.22 -18.49 16.85
N LYS A 79 -2.37 -19.18 16.92
CA LYS A 79 -3.58 -18.81 16.15
C LYS A 79 -4.27 -17.61 16.79
N MET A 80 -4.17 -16.45 16.16
CA MET A 80 -4.83 -15.23 16.62
C MET A 80 -6.36 -15.34 16.59
N THR A 81 -6.99 -14.83 17.65
CA THR A 81 -8.43 -14.64 17.82
C THR A 81 -8.87 -13.28 17.28
N ILE A 82 -10.17 -13.02 17.18
CA ILE A 82 -10.69 -11.68 16.80
C ILE A 82 -10.21 -10.61 17.78
N GLN A 83 -10.16 -10.90 19.08
CA GLN A 83 -9.73 -9.92 20.09
C GLN A 83 -8.27 -9.50 19.90
N ASP A 84 -7.40 -10.44 19.53
CA ASP A 84 -5.99 -10.15 19.21
C ASP A 84 -5.89 -9.18 18.03
N TRP A 85 -6.76 -9.35 17.01
CA TRP A 85 -6.84 -8.41 15.88
C TRP A 85 -7.41 -7.06 16.26
N VAL A 86 -8.33 -6.98 17.23
CA VAL A 86 -8.81 -5.71 17.79
C VAL A 86 -7.66 -4.95 18.45
N LEU A 87 -6.84 -5.63 19.26
CA LEU A 87 -5.65 -5.03 19.86
C LEU A 87 -4.63 -4.61 18.79
N ALA A 88 -4.41 -5.43 17.76
CA ALA A 88 -3.56 -5.07 16.63
C ALA A 88 -4.10 -3.85 15.86
N GLY A 89 -5.42 -3.73 15.69
CA GLY A 89 -6.07 -2.57 15.11
C GLY A 89 -5.81 -1.29 15.91
N LYS A 90 -5.97 -1.35 17.24
CA LYS A 90 -5.63 -0.25 18.14
C LYS A 90 -4.14 0.13 18.07
N TYR A 91 -3.25 -0.87 18.06
CA TYR A 91 -1.80 -0.66 17.92
C TYR A 91 -1.46 0.08 16.62
N MET A 92 -2.08 -0.34 15.51
CA MET A 92 -1.87 0.23 14.18
C MET A 92 -2.71 1.49 13.90
N ASN A 93 -3.56 1.91 14.85
CA ASN A 93 -4.55 2.97 14.70
C ASN A 93 -5.45 2.80 13.44
N ILE A 94 -5.97 1.59 13.23
CA ILE A 94 -6.88 1.25 12.12
C ILE A 94 -7.94 0.25 12.56
N SER A 95 -8.97 0.05 11.74
CA SER A 95 -9.94 -1.03 11.98
C SER A 95 -9.28 -2.41 11.95
N HIS A 96 -9.66 -3.29 12.87
CA HIS A 96 -9.19 -4.67 12.94
C HIS A 96 -9.48 -5.45 11.65
N SER A 97 -10.60 -5.17 10.98
CA SER A 97 -10.94 -5.75 9.67
C SER A 97 -9.86 -5.48 8.62
N ASN A 98 -9.24 -4.29 8.65
CA ASN A 98 -8.13 -3.94 7.76
C ASN A 98 -6.85 -4.71 8.12
N CYS A 99 -6.59 -4.97 9.40
CA CYS A 99 -5.48 -5.85 9.82
C CYS A 99 -5.70 -7.28 9.32
N ILE A 100 -6.89 -7.83 9.52
CA ILE A 100 -7.26 -9.19 9.09
C ILE A 100 -7.12 -9.34 7.57
N ALA A 101 -7.55 -8.34 6.79
CA ALA A 101 -7.39 -8.32 5.34
C ALA A 101 -5.93 -8.35 4.87
N LYS A 102 -4.97 -8.08 5.76
CA LYS A 102 -3.52 -8.17 5.49
C LYS A 102 -2.84 -9.37 6.14
N MET A 103 -3.59 -10.31 6.71
CA MET A 103 -3.04 -11.56 7.24
C MET A 103 -2.19 -12.35 6.25
N TRP A 104 -2.54 -12.29 4.96
CA TRP A 104 -1.75 -12.94 3.91
C TRP A 104 -0.33 -12.36 3.79
N ALA A 105 -0.12 -11.09 4.16
CA ALA A 105 1.20 -10.47 4.16
C ALA A 105 2.05 -10.88 5.38
N LEU A 106 1.42 -11.52 6.37
CA LEU A 106 2.07 -12.02 7.59
C LEU A 106 2.31 -13.53 7.54
N ASP A 107 2.02 -14.18 6.41
CA ASP A 107 2.02 -15.64 6.25
C ASP A 107 1.12 -16.37 7.28
N ALA A 108 0.17 -15.67 7.90
CA ALA A 108 -0.66 -16.21 8.98
C ALA A 108 -1.80 -17.11 8.46
N PHE A 109 -2.46 -16.69 7.38
CA PHE A 109 -3.48 -17.48 6.67
C PHE A 109 -3.83 -16.80 5.35
N GLN A 110 -4.07 -17.60 4.32
CA GLN A 110 -4.48 -17.12 3.01
C GLN A 110 -5.73 -17.88 2.53
N MET A 111 -6.78 -17.13 2.18
CA MET A 111 -7.95 -17.69 1.51
C MET A 111 -7.61 -17.99 0.05
N THR A 112 -7.12 -19.20 -0.21
CA THR A 112 -6.79 -19.63 -1.58
C THR A 112 -8.05 -19.87 -2.40
N PRO A 113 -8.00 -19.79 -3.74
CA PRO A 113 -9.13 -20.13 -4.58
C PRO A 113 -9.69 -21.53 -4.35
N GLN A 114 -8.82 -22.51 -4.11
CA GLN A 114 -9.19 -23.89 -3.82
C GLN A 114 -9.91 -24.00 -2.48
N LEU A 115 -9.39 -23.33 -1.45
CA LEU A 115 -10.02 -23.31 -0.13
C LEU A 115 -11.39 -22.62 -0.19
N TYR A 116 -11.48 -21.47 -0.87
CA TYR A 116 -12.73 -20.74 -1.04
C TYR A 116 -13.79 -21.59 -1.77
N ALA A 117 -13.41 -22.24 -2.88
CA ALA A 117 -14.29 -23.12 -3.63
C ALA A 117 -14.79 -24.29 -2.77
N LYS A 118 -13.89 -24.94 -2.01
CA LYS A 118 -14.23 -26.04 -1.10
C LYS A 118 -15.19 -25.61 0.02
N ILE A 119 -14.95 -24.45 0.63
CA ILE A 119 -15.87 -23.88 1.62
C ILE A 119 -17.23 -23.58 0.98
N THR A 120 -17.24 -23.00 -0.23
CA THR A 120 -18.47 -22.68 -0.97
C THR A 120 -19.30 -23.94 -1.25
N GLU A 121 -18.66 -25.03 -1.70
CA GLU A 121 -19.29 -26.33 -1.91
C GLU A 121 -19.93 -26.86 -0.62
N PHE A 122 -19.19 -26.88 0.49
CA PHE A 122 -19.74 -27.31 1.78
C PHE A 122 -20.89 -26.43 2.26
N ARG A 123 -20.84 -25.12 2.03
CA ARG A 123 -21.94 -24.20 2.35
C ARG A 123 -23.18 -24.49 1.50
N HIS A 124 -23.03 -24.78 0.20
CA HIS A 124 -24.14 -25.19 -0.67
C HIS A 124 -24.74 -26.54 -0.27
N ALA A 125 -23.93 -27.45 0.27
CA ALA A 125 -24.39 -28.71 0.86
C ALA A 125 -25.04 -28.54 2.26
N GLY A 126 -25.19 -27.31 2.76
CA GLY A 126 -25.87 -27.03 4.03
C GLY A 126 -25.02 -27.27 5.28
N LEU A 127 -23.70 -27.46 5.17
CA LEU A 127 -22.86 -27.71 6.35
C LEU A 127 -22.72 -26.47 7.22
N LEU A 128 -22.71 -26.71 8.54
CA LEU A 128 -22.44 -25.70 9.56
C LEU A 128 -20.94 -25.36 9.62
N TRP A 129 -20.63 -24.13 10.05
CA TRP A 129 -19.26 -23.63 10.13
C TRP A 129 -18.29 -24.49 10.96
N PRO A 130 -18.65 -25.01 12.14
CA PRO A 130 -17.77 -25.92 12.89
C PRO A 130 -17.40 -27.17 12.09
N THR A 131 -18.36 -27.77 11.37
CA THR A 131 -18.15 -28.94 10.53
C THR A 131 -17.26 -28.63 9.33
N ILE A 132 -17.48 -27.48 8.68
CA ILE A 132 -16.63 -26.99 7.59
C ILE A 132 -15.20 -26.80 8.07
N PHE A 133 -15.03 -26.15 9.21
CA PHE A 133 -13.72 -25.87 9.80
C PHE A 133 -12.97 -27.15 10.13
N ALA A 134 -13.63 -28.15 10.73
CA ALA A 134 -13.04 -29.46 10.98
C ALA A 134 -12.63 -30.17 9.67
N LYS A 135 -13.44 -30.08 8.61
CA LYS A 135 -13.16 -30.70 7.30
C LYS A 135 -12.05 -30.03 6.50
N VAL A 136 -11.89 -28.71 6.62
CA VAL A 136 -10.83 -27.96 5.91
C VAL A 136 -9.55 -27.80 6.73
N ASN A 137 -9.62 -27.97 8.05
CA ASN A 137 -8.52 -27.91 9.02
C ASN A 137 -7.53 -26.77 8.75
N PRO A 138 -7.97 -25.50 8.79
CA PRO A 138 -7.11 -24.38 8.45
C PRO A 138 -6.15 -24.05 9.60
N GLN A 139 -5.04 -23.38 9.26
CA GLN A 139 -4.08 -22.85 10.24
C GLN A 139 -4.55 -21.53 10.89
N CYS A 140 -5.85 -21.33 11.05
CA CYS A 140 -6.44 -20.16 11.71
C CYS A 140 -7.56 -20.58 12.68
N THR A 141 -8.19 -19.62 13.36
CA THR A 141 -9.38 -19.85 14.20
C THR A 141 -10.65 -19.86 13.36
N LEU A 142 -11.74 -20.42 13.92
CA LEU A 142 -13.03 -20.52 13.24
C LEU A 142 -13.55 -19.16 12.78
N ASP A 143 -13.48 -18.16 13.65
CA ASP A 143 -14.01 -16.85 13.35
C ASP A 143 -13.22 -16.13 12.27
N ILE A 144 -11.90 -16.35 12.23
CA ILE A 144 -11.04 -15.84 11.17
C ILE A 144 -11.33 -16.51 9.83
N LEU A 145 -11.57 -17.82 9.81
CA LEU A 145 -12.01 -18.51 8.59
C LEU A 145 -13.34 -17.92 8.07
N ARG A 146 -14.31 -17.72 8.98
CA ARG A 146 -15.63 -17.15 8.66
C ARG A 146 -15.51 -15.73 8.12
N PHE A 147 -14.76 -14.89 8.82
CA PHE A 147 -14.52 -13.51 8.41
C PHE A 147 -13.87 -13.48 7.03
N ALA A 148 -12.74 -14.18 6.86
CA ALA A 148 -12.01 -14.20 5.60
C ALA A 148 -12.88 -14.68 4.44
N TYR A 149 -13.74 -15.70 4.64
CA TYR A 149 -14.68 -16.13 3.61
C TYR A 149 -15.72 -15.04 3.29
N SER A 150 -16.31 -14.41 4.31
CA SER A 150 -17.35 -13.38 4.13
C SER A 150 -16.85 -12.11 3.44
N THR A 151 -15.58 -11.76 3.65
CA THR A 151 -14.97 -10.58 3.03
C THR A 151 -14.31 -10.88 1.69
N THR A 152 -14.17 -12.16 1.34
CA THR A 152 -13.56 -12.57 0.07
C THR A 152 -14.64 -12.68 -1.00
N SER A 153 -14.61 -11.79 -1.99
CA SER A 153 -15.51 -11.85 -3.15
C SER A 153 -15.01 -12.85 -4.20
N LYS A 154 -15.93 -13.38 -5.04
CA LYS A 154 -15.55 -14.25 -6.17
C LYS A 154 -14.55 -13.56 -7.10
N GLU A 155 -14.71 -12.26 -7.34
CA GLU A 155 -13.78 -11.46 -8.15
C GLU A 155 -12.41 -11.33 -7.49
N GLN A 156 -12.35 -11.15 -6.17
CA GLN A 156 -11.09 -11.10 -5.42
C GLN A 156 -10.34 -12.44 -5.50
N VAL A 157 -11.05 -13.57 -5.39
CA VAL A 157 -10.47 -14.91 -5.57
C VAL A 157 -9.89 -15.09 -6.97
N GLN A 158 -10.58 -14.61 -8.00
CA GLN A 158 -10.07 -14.65 -9.37
C GLN A 158 -8.87 -13.72 -9.57
N LYS A 159 -8.81 -12.58 -8.87
CA LYS A 159 -7.61 -11.72 -8.86
C LYS A 159 -6.42 -12.42 -8.18
N ILE A 160 -6.66 -13.23 -7.14
CA ILE A 160 -5.62 -14.07 -6.51
C ILE A 160 -5.11 -15.16 -7.47
N ARG A 161 -5.95 -15.67 -8.39
CA ARG A 161 -5.53 -16.65 -9.43
C ARG A 161 -4.49 -16.11 -10.39
N ARG A 162 -4.41 -14.78 -10.60
CA ARG A 162 -3.22 -14.23 -11.25
C ARG A 162 -2.14 -14.37 -10.18
N PRO A 163 -1.16 -15.28 -10.31
CA PRO A 163 0.01 -15.19 -9.46
C PRO A 163 0.39 -13.72 -9.53
N LYS A 164 0.36 -13.01 -8.39
CA LYS A 164 1.03 -11.73 -8.26
C LYS A 164 2.44 -12.12 -8.63
N ALA A 165 2.75 -11.95 -9.91
CA ALA A 165 3.85 -12.65 -10.48
C ALA A 165 5.02 -12.28 -9.58
N LYS A 166 5.88 -13.25 -9.33
CA LYS A 166 7.15 -13.01 -8.67
C LYS A 166 8.03 -11.99 -9.45
N PHE A 167 7.44 -11.15 -10.31
CA PHE A 167 7.77 -9.73 -10.48
C PHE A 167 7.74 -8.97 -9.13
N ARG A 168 8.51 -9.43 -8.14
CA ARG A 168 9.68 -8.61 -7.80
C ARG A 168 10.45 -8.45 -9.10
N ILE A 169 10.04 -7.47 -9.91
CA ILE A 169 11.05 -6.65 -10.56
C ILE A 169 11.82 -6.16 -9.36
N SER A 170 12.97 -6.78 -9.13
CA SER A 170 13.95 -6.27 -8.20
C SER A 170 13.93 -4.76 -8.41
N LYS A 171 13.69 -3.97 -7.35
CA LYS A 171 13.92 -2.52 -7.40
C LYS A 171 15.35 -2.19 -7.89
N HIS A 172 16.19 -3.23 -8.03
CA HIS A 172 17.56 -3.25 -8.52
C HIS A 172 17.75 -4.18 -9.73
N GLN A 173 16.76 -4.42 -10.60
CA GLN A 173 17.14 -4.84 -11.95
C GLN A 173 17.72 -3.59 -12.62
N HIS A 174 19.03 -3.42 -12.43
CA HIS A 174 19.79 -2.30 -12.90
C HIS A 174 19.73 -2.30 -14.42
N TRP A 175 19.14 -1.24 -14.99
CA TRP A 175 19.24 -0.99 -16.42
C TRP A 175 20.70 -0.69 -16.74
N THR A 176 21.30 -1.47 -17.62
CA THR A 176 22.64 -1.16 -18.13
C THR A 176 22.55 -0.12 -19.24
N ALA A 177 23.68 0.53 -19.55
CA ALA A 177 23.74 1.50 -20.63
C ALA A 177 23.42 0.86 -22.00
N GLU A 178 23.81 -0.41 -22.18
CA GLU A 178 23.53 -1.19 -23.39
C GLU A 178 22.05 -1.51 -23.52
N GLU A 179 21.36 -1.82 -22.41
CA GLU A 179 19.92 -2.03 -22.39
C GLU A 179 19.16 -0.74 -22.70
N ASP A 180 19.61 0.40 -22.19
CA ASP A 180 19.05 1.71 -22.52
C ASP A 180 19.23 2.04 -24.00
N GLN A 181 20.43 1.82 -24.54
CA GLN A 181 20.70 2.04 -25.96
C GLN A 181 19.83 1.12 -26.83
N ARG A 182 19.70 -0.16 -26.46
CA ARG A 182 18.84 -1.12 -27.16
C ARG A 182 17.38 -0.71 -27.08
N LEU A 183 16.90 -0.20 -25.93
CA LEU A 183 15.55 0.32 -25.78
C LEU A 183 15.31 1.51 -26.71
N LEU A 184 16.23 2.49 -26.75
CA LEU A 184 16.13 3.66 -27.62
C LEU A 184 16.17 3.27 -29.11
N GLN A 185 17.05 2.34 -29.51
CA GLN A 185 17.10 1.82 -30.88
C GLN A 185 15.80 1.13 -31.29
N LEU A 186 15.21 0.34 -30.39
CA LEU A 186 13.92 -0.30 -30.66
C LEU A 186 12.79 0.73 -30.76
N LEU A 187 12.79 1.75 -29.90
CA LEU A 187 11.80 2.83 -29.93
C LEU A 187 11.89 3.68 -31.21
N GLY A 188 13.11 3.97 -31.69
CA GLY A 188 13.31 4.73 -32.93
C GLY A 188 12.69 4.07 -34.17
N ARG A 189 12.43 2.75 -34.14
CA ARG A 189 11.70 2.05 -35.22
C ARG A 189 10.20 2.37 -35.26
N PHE A 190 9.67 3.01 -34.22
CA PHE A 190 8.25 3.33 -34.06
C PHE A 190 7.99 4.85 -34.06
N ASP A 191 9.00 5.69 -34.36
CA ASP A 191 8.87 7.16 -34.27
C ASP A 191 7.90 7.78 -35.32
N ASP A 192 7.50 7.01 -36.34
CA ASP A 192 6.58 7.47 -37.41
C ASP A 192 5.08 7.53 -36.98
N GLY A 193 4.80 7.73 -35.70
CA GLY A 193 3.42 7.77 -35.17
C GLY A 193 2.72 6.41 -35.11
N ARG A 194 3.48 5.31 -35.20
CA ARG A 194 2.94 3.95 -35.04
C ARG A 194 2.78 3.59 -33.56
N ASP A 195 1.76 2.77 -33.27
CA ASP A 195 1.59 2.21 -31.94
C ASP A 195 2.80 1.36 -31.55
N ILE A 196 3.41 1.68 -30.40
CA ILE A 196 4.60 1.00 -29.91
C ILE A 196 4.23 -0.40 -29.41
N ASP A 197 4.77 -1.44 -30.06
CA ASP A 197 4.58 -2.81 -29.60
C ASP A 197 5.46 -3.14 -28.39
N TRP A 198 4.94 -2.81 -27.21
CA TRP A 198 5.58 -3.13 -25.94
C TRP A 198 5.75 -4.63 -25.70
N ASN A 199 4.97 -5.51 -26.33
CA ASN A 199 5.19 -6.96 -26.21
C ASN A 199 6.53 -7.33 -26.82
N PHE A 200 6.75 -6.92 -28.07
CA PHE A 200 7.98 -7.17 -28.80
C PHE A 200 9.17 -6.60 -28.03
N ILE A 201 9.13 -5.32 -27.64
CA ILE A 201 10.21 -4.67 -26.89
C ILE A 201 10.52 -5.42 -25.59
N SER A 202 9.48 -5.79 -24.81
CA SER A 202 9.67 -6.51 -23.55
C SER A 202 10.39 -7.85 -23.72
N LYS A 203 10.02 -8.62 -24.77
CA LYS A 203 10.65 -9.90 -25.09
C LYS A 203 12.09 -9.73 -25.55
N THR A 204 12.36 -8.70 -26.36
CA THR A 204 13.70 -8.46 -26.93
C THR A 204 14.72 -8.00 -25.90
N ILE A 205 14.31 -7.18 -24.91
CA ILE A 205 15.23 -6.69 -23.88
C ILE A 205 15.28 -7.63 -22.66
N GLY A 206 14.23 -8.44 -22.43
CA GLY A 206 14.16 -9.32 -21.25
C GLY A 206 13.63 -8.62 -19.99
N HIS A 207 12.97 -7.48 -20.16
CA HIS A 207 12.30 -6.73 -19.09
C HIS A 207 10.79 -6.78 -19.23
N SER A 208 10.06 -6.56 -18.14
CA SER A 208 8.60 -6.44 -18.23
C SER A 208 8.18 -5.20 -19.04
N LYS A 209 7.01 -5.25 -19.70
CA LYS A 209 6.47 -4.11 -20.46
C LYS A 209 6.43 -2.81 -19.65
N ASN A 210 6.02 -2.91 -18.38
CA ASN A 210 5.91 -1.75 -17.50
C ASN A 210 7.29 -1.18 -17.14
N ALA A 211 8.30 -2.02 -16.97
CA ALA A 211 9.68 -1.59 -16.76
C ALA A 211 10.21 -0.82 -17.98
N CYS A 212 10.01 -1.33 -19.19
CA CYS A 212 10.41 -0.63 -20.42
C CYS A 212 9.70 0.72 -20.59
N ARG A 213 8.39 0.78 -20.32
CA ARG A 213 7.59 2.02 -20.36
C ARG A 213 8.12 3.06 -19.38
N TYR A 214 8.33 2.65 -18.13
CA TYR A 214 8.84 3.52 -17.09
C TYR A 214 10.25 4.02 -17.42
N ARG A 215 11.12 3.14 -17.93
CA ARG A 215 12.49 3.51 -18.31
C ARG A 215 12.49 4.54 -19.43
N ARG A 216 11.65 4.40 -20.46
CA ARG A 216 11.50 5.41 -21.52
C ARG A 216 11.21 6.80 -20.93
N ILE A 217 10.26 6.90 -19.99
CA ILE A 217 9.90 8.17 -19.35
C ILE A 217 11.12 8.78 -18.64
N LEU A 218 11.90 7.95 -17.93
CA LEU A 218 13.12 8.42 -17.25
C LEU A 218 14.19 8.89 -18.23
N LEU A 219 14.43 8.14 -19.31
CA LEU A 219 15.41 8.51 -20.35
C LEU A 219 15.02 9.83 -21.02
N SER A 220 13.75 10.00 -21.41
CA SER A 220 13.27 11.25 -22.00
C SER A 220 13.41 12.45 -21.05
N ARG A 221 13.19 12.27 -19.74
CA ARG A 221 13.42 13.33 -18.74
C ARG A 221 14.91 13.69 -18.65
N SER A 222 15.79 12.69 -18.61
CA SER A 222 17.23 12.92 -18.52
C SER A 222 17.82 13.63 -19.75
N GLN A 223 17.28 13.36 -20.95
CA GLN A 223 17.67 14.03 -22.19
C GLN A 223 17.26 15.50 -22.19
N ARG A 224 16.02 15.81 -21.79
CA ARG A 224 15.54 17.19 -21.65
C ARG A 224 16.34 18.03 -20.66
N SER A 225 16.88 17.42 -19.61
CA SER A 225 17.75 18.13 -18.66
C SER A 225 19.16 18.38 -19.18
N ARG A 226 19.59 17.70 -20.24
CA ARG A 226 20.93 17.84 -20.84
C ARG A 226 20.95 18.74 -22.07
N GLU A 227 19.81 18.95 -22.74
CA GLU A 227 19.71 19.96 -23.77
C GLU A 227 19.98 21.33 -23.13
N PRO A 228 21.09 22.00 -23.49
CA PRO A 228 21.33 23.36 -23.04
C PRO A 228 20.13 24.16 -23.49
N GLN A 229 19.46 24.87 -22.57
CA GLN A 229 18.55 25.93 -22.98
C GLN A 229 19.37 26.84 -23.88
N GLN A 230 19.13 26.77 -25.18
CA GLN A 230 19.60 27.77 -26.12
C GLN A 230 18.99 29.06 -25.60
N CYS A 231 19.79 29.84 -24.84
CA CYS A 231 19.45 31.21 -24.54
C CYS A 231 19.20 31.85 -25.90
N PRO A 232 18.00 32.41 -26.15
CA PRO A 232 17.75 33.11 -27.39
C PRO A 232 18.85 34.16 -27.53
N SER A 233 19.68 34.00 -28.56
CA SER A 233 20.73 34.98 -28.85
C SER A 233 20.07 36.35 -28.95
N PRO A 234 20.51 37.35 -28.18
CA PRO A 234 20.17 38.72 -28.49
C PRO A 234 20.85 39.06 -29.82
N ASP A 235 20.29 40.03 -30.53
CA ASP A 235 20.74 40.58 -31.83
C ASP A 235 20.05 39.88 -33.01
N THR A 236 19.00 40.44 -33.62
CA THR A 236 18.90 41.78 -34.22
C THR A 236 17.41 42.07 -34.45
N ASP A 237 16.82 43.10 -33.85
CA ASP A 237 16.88 44.54 -34.17
C ASP A 237 15.79 44.99 -35.16
N THR A 238 15.22 46.16 -34.85
CA THR A 238 14.30 47.00 -35.64
C THR A 238 12.91 46.47 -36.05
N SER A 239 11.84 47.03 -35.46
CA SER A 239 10.92 47.91 -36.19
C SER A 239 9.74 48.35 -35.30
N ASP A 240 9.71 49.65 -35.06
CA ASP A 240 8.54 50.51 -34.91
C ASP A 240 7.17 49.89 -34.64
N LYS A 241 6.57 50.28 -33.51
CA LYS A 241 5.29 51.01 -33.53
C LYS A 241 4.94 51.61 -32.17
N ASN A 242 5.00 52.94 -32.16
CA ASN A 242 4.25 53.83 -31.27
C ASN A 242 2.89 53.26 -30.88
N THR A 243 2.66 53.06 -29.59
CA THR A 243 1.31 53.02 -29.02
C THR A 243 1.30 53.90 -27.76
N PRO A 244 0.50 54.98 -27.71
CA PRO A 244 0.47 55.91 -26.59
C PRO A 244 -0.24 55.30 -25.37
N CYS A 245 0.31 55.59 -24.20
CA CYS A 245 -0.23 55.25 -22.89
C CYS A 245 -1.55 55.98 -22.65
N ILE A 246 -2.62 55.22 -22.37
CA ILE A 246 -3.84 55.75 -21.76
C ILE A 246 -3.96 55.09 -20.38
N ALA A 247 -3.76 55.89 -19.34
CA ALA A 247 -4.04 55.52 -17.96
C ALA A 247 -5.53 55.72 -17.64
N PRO A 248 -6.21 54.78 -16.97
CA PRO A 248 -7.44 55.07 -16.27
C PRO A 248 -7.19 55.27 -14.78
N ARG A 249 -7.56 56.49 -14.39
CA ARG A 249 -7.86 57.05 -13.06
C ARG A 249 -8.28 56.03 -11.99
N LEU A 250 -7.68 56.20 -10.81
CA LEU A 250 -8.27 55.87 -9.51
C LEU A 250 -9.56 56.68 -9.33
N VAL A 251 -10.65 56.01 -8.96
CA VAL A 251 -11.85 56.61 -8.39
C VAL A 251 -11.94 56.14 -6.94
N ASN A 252 -12.19 57.10 -6.06
CA ASN A 252 -12.29 57.02 -4.61
C ASN A 252 -13.21 55.91 -4.09
#